data_AF-A0A956D1H8-F1
#
_entry.id   AF-A0A956D1H8-F1
#
_cell.length_a   1.000
_cell.length_b   1.000
_cell.length_c   1.000
_cell.angle_alpha   90.00
_cell.angle_beta   90.00
_cell.angle_gamma   90.00
#
_symmetry.space_group_name_H-M   'P 1'
#
loop_
_entity.id
_entity.type
_entity.pdbx_description
1 polymer ?
#
loop_
_entity_poly.entity_id
_entity_poly.type
_entity_poly.pdbx_seq_one_letter_code
_entity_poly.pdbx_strand_id
1 'polypeptide(L)'
;MSTKNLSDLLDAMLDDSALDQAAEDVRRREEQERQRQEAALAAKKQAATPEAKPQLDDVDQLTGLIEPDLRQVLGGAAPDDLLVVLATAGDALQRRILRNLSPDSVGWLRANLVHMDHVTDHERDQARAKVLKVANKLLAAGEIGLPEADAIGQAAPPDEERKQMRELLVDLVRIAEQSGAEALTELAESAGEPLLQQGLARVVEGTDADTLKAELTAHRKELEHRYAKRLEWMAEALLAIGRGESAEAFDARVFPKE
;
A
#
# COMPACT_ATOMS: atom_id res chain seq x y z
N MET A 1 88.80 24.15 -38.88
CA MET A 1 87.35 24.42 -38.76
C MET A 1 86.93 24.04 -37.35
N SER A 2 86.20 24.94 -36.69
CA SER A 2 86.28 25.23 -35.26
C SER A 2 85.53 24.23 -34.35
N THR A 3 86.19 23.78 -33.28
CA THR A 3 85.60 23.04 -32.14
C THR A 3 84.50 23.83 -31.42
N LYS A 4 84.45 25.16 -31.58
CA LYS A 4 83.34 26.00 -31.09
C LYS A 4 81.98 25.65 -31.71
N ASN A 5 81.94 25.20 -32.96
CA ASN A 5 80.66 24.91 -33.62
C ASN A 5 80.02 23.60 -33.12
N LEU A 6 80.78 22.73 -32.43
CA LEU A 6 80.26 21.47 -31.92
C LEU A 6 79.82 21.56 -30.45
N SER A 7 80.48 22.43 -29.64
CA SER A 7 80.01 22.75 -28.29
C SER A 7 78.68 23.49 -28.31
N ASP A 8 78.56 24.49 -29.19
CA ASP A 8 77.35 25.31 -29.27
C ASP A 8 76.14 24.49 -29.78
N LEU A 9 76.40 23.43 -30.55
CA LEU A 9 75.37 22.52 -31.06
C LEU A 9 74.95 21.46 -30.03
N LEU A 10 75.88 21.01 -29.18
CA LEU A 10 75.58 20.10 -28.07
C LEU A 10 74.86 20.81 -26.92
N ASP A 11 75.23 22.05 -26.60
CA ASP A 11 74.52 22.86 -25.60
C ASP A 11 73.11 23.21 -26.09
N ALA A 12 72.91 23.53 -27.37
CA ALA A 12 71.59 23.75 -27.95
C ALA A 12 70.70 22.48 -27.91
N MET A 13 71.26 21.29 -28.16
CA MET A 13 70.52 20.02 -28.08
C MET A 13 70.19 19.59 -26.64
N LEU A 14 71.04 19.95 -25.67
CA LEU A 14 70.78 19.70 -24.25
C LEU A 14 69.72 20.66 -23.69
N ASP A 15 69.72 21.92 -24.13
CA ASP A 15 68.70 22.90 -23.79
C ASP A 15 67.34 22.52 -24.41
N ASP A 16 67.29 22.08 -25.67
CA ASP A 16 66.06 21.57 -26.29
C ASP A 16 65.54 20.32 -25.57
N SER A 17 66.42 19.38 -25.19
CA SER A 17 66.02 18.19 -24.42
C SER A 17 65.51 18.52 -23.01
N ALA A 18 66.05 19.57 -22.36
CA ALA A 18 65.59 20.00 -21.05
C ALA A 18 64.24 20.75 -21.13
N LEU A 19 64.02 21.51 -22.20
CA LEU A 19 62.75 22.17 -22.49
C LEU A 19 61.64 21.16 -22.82
N ASP A 20 61.96 20.11 -23.57
CA ASP A 20 61.01 19.02 -23.88
C ASP A 20 60.64 18.22 -22.64
N GLN A 21 61.61 17.91 -21.76
CA GLN A 21 61.34 17.25 -20.48
C GLN A 21 60.48 18.11 -19.55
N ALA A 22 60.74 19.41 -19.48
CA ALA A 22 59.91 20.33 -18.70
C ALA A 22 58.47 20.43 -19.24
N ALA A 23 58.29 20.39 -20.57
CA ALA A 23 56.98 20.40 -21.20
C ALA A 23 56.20 19.09 -20.95
N GLU A 24 56.88 17.93 -20.97
CA GLU A 24 56.26 16.64 -20.63
C GLU A 24 55.84 16.55 -19.16
N ASP A 25 56.65 17.08 -18.25
CA ASP A 25 56.34 17.09 -16.82
C ASP A 25 55.15 18.00 -16.49
N VAL A 26 55.00 19.12 -17.20
CA VAL A 26 53.81 19.98 -17.08
C VAL A 26 52.57 19.25 -17.58
N ARG A 27 52.63 18.58 -18.74
CA ARG A 27 51.49 17.80 -19.26
C ARG A 27 51.08 16.66 -18.32
N ARG A 28 52.04 15.94 -17.74
CA ARG A 28 51.75 14.89 -16.75
C ARG A 28 51.10 15.44 -15.49
N ARG A 29 51.49 16.63 -15.02
CA ARG A 29 50.86 17.28 -13.86
C ARG A 29 49.43 17.72 -14.18
N GLU A 30 49.20 18.30 -15.35
CA GLU A 30 47.86 18.70 -15.80
C GLU A 30 46.92 17.49 -15.98
N GLU A 31 47.42 16.38 -16.53
CA GLU A 31 46.66 15.13 -16.64
C GLU A 31 46.36 14.53 -15.26
N GLN A 32 47.31 14.53 -14.33
CA GLN A 32 47.07 14.06 -12.96
C GLN A 32 46.09 14.94 -12.20
N GLU A 33 46.13 16.26 -12.39
CA GLU A 33 45.15 17.18 -11.81
C GLU A 33 43.76 16.99 -12.42
N ARG A 34 43.67 16.79 -13.74
CA ARG A 34 42.41 16.44 -14.41
C ARG A 34 41.85 15.12 -13.89
N GLN A 35 42.67 14.08 -13.78
CA GLN A 35 42.23 12.78 -13.24
C GLN A 35 41.80 12.90 -11.78
N ARG A 36 42.49 13.70 -10.96
CA ARG A 36 42.08 13.98 -9.58
C ARG A 36 40.78 14.78 -9.50
N GLN A 37 40.58 15.75 -10.39
CA GLN A 37 39.33 16.51 -10.46
C GLN A 37 38.17 15.64 -10.95
N GLU A 38 38.39 14.79 -11.96
CA GLU A 38 37.40 13.82 -12.45
C GLU A 38 37.08 12.77 -11.38
N ALA A 39 38.09 12.25 -10.68
CA ALA A 39 37.91 11.35 -9.55
C ALA A 39 37.19 12.04 -8.37
N ALA A 40 37.49 13.31 -8.09
CA ALA A 40 36.78 14.09 -7.06
C ALA A 40 35.34 14.42 -7.47
N LEU A 41 35.07 14.66 -8.76
CA LEU A 41 33.73 14.85 -9.32
C LEU A 41 32.95 13.53 -9.33
N ALA A 42 33.59 12.41 -9.66
CA ALA A 42 33.00 11.08 -9.59
C ALA A 42 32.71 10.66 -8.14
N ALA A 43 33.63 10.93 -7.21
CA ALA A 43 33.44 10.72 -5.77
C ALA A 43 32.35 11.64 -5.21
N LYS A 44 32.28 12.91 -5.63
CA LYS A 44 31.15 13.80 -5.28
C LYS A 44 29.82 13.33 -5.88
N LYS A 45 29.81 12.78 -7.10
CA LYS A 45 28.60 12.18 -7.69
C LYS A 45 28.18 10.88 -6.99
N GLN A 46 29.12 10.06 -6.52
CA GLN A 46 28.84 8.85 -5.75
C GLN A 46 28.41 9.16 -4.30
N ALA A 47 29.02 10.17 -3.67
CA ALA A 47 28.65 10.65 -2.33
C ALA A 47 27.38 11.54 -2.32
N ALA A 48 26.93 12.00 -3.49
CA ALA A 48 25.64 12.66 -3.69
C ALA A 48 24.57 11.69 -4.21
N THR A 49 24.70 10.39 -3.95
CA THR A 49 23.50 9.57 -3.80
C THR A 49 22.92 10.02 -2.46
N PRO A 50 21.82 10.79 -2.43
CA PRO A 50 21.19 11.09 -1.15
C PRO A 50 20.90 9.74 -0.51
N GLU A 51 21.34 9.53 0.73
CA GLU A 51 20.78 8.46 1.57
C GLU A 51 19.27 8.58 1.39
N ALA A 52 18.70 7.63 0.64
CA ALA A 52 17.30 7.70 0.24
C ALA A 52 16.53 7.69 1.55
N LYS A 53 15.98 8.85 1.93
CA LYS A 53 15.07 8.92 3.06
C LYS A 53 14.05 7.81 2.82
N PRO A 54 13.78 6.96 3.82
CA PRO A 54 12.77 5.93 3.65
C PRO A 54 11.50 6.59 3.13
N GLN A 55 10.93 6.03 2.06
CA GLN A 55 9.73 6.52 1.41
C GLN A 55 8.85 5.32 1.08
N LEU A 56 7.55 5.54 1.21
CA LEU A 56 6.52 4.66 0.72
C LEU A 56 6.28 4.99 -0.75
N ASP A 57 6.36 3.96 -1.59
CA ASP A 57 6.17 4.04 -3.03
C ASP A 57 4.72 3.72 -3.43
N ASP A 58 4.00 2.99 -2.59
CA ASP A 58 2.62 2.58 -2.85
C ASP A 58 1.74 2.68 -1.59
N VAL A 59 0.48 3.08 -1.81
CA VAL A 59 -0.55 3.16 -0.77
C VAL A 59 -0.81 1.79 -0.15
N ASP A 60 -0.63 0.70 -0.91
CA ASP A 60 -0.78 -0.66 -0.39
C ASP A 60 0.25 -0.96 0.72
N GLN A 61 1.39 -0.27 0.76
CA GLN A 61 2.37 -0.38 1.84
C GLN A 61 1.88 0.21 3.17
N LEU A 62 0.80 1.00 3.19
CA LEU A 62 0.14 1.43 4.43
C LEU A 62 -0.44 0.25 5.21
N THR A 63 -0.67 -0.89 4.56
CA THR A 63 -1.01 -2.14 5.24
C THR A 63 0.13 -2.65 6.13
N GLY A 64 1.37 -2.21 5.97
CA GLY A 64 2.45 -2.62 6.86
C GLY A 64 2.59 -1.76 8.12
N LEU A 65 1.87 -0.64 8.22
CA LEU A 65 1.99 0.31 9.33
C LEU A 65 1.26 -0.18 10.59
N ILE A 66 1.87 0.03 11.76
CA ILE A 66 1.18 -0.21 13.03
C ILE A 66 -0.06 0.67 13.18
N GLU A 67 -1.05 0.22 13.95
CA GLU A 67 -2.34 0.91 14.14
C GLU A 67 -2.24 2.40 14.54
N PRO A 68 -1.37 2.83 15.49
CA PRO A 68 -1.28 4.26 15.82
C PRO A 68 -0.75 5.10 14.66
N ASP A 69 0.21 4.58 13.90
CA ASP A 69 0.82 5.26 12.76
C ASP A 69 -0.18 5.39 11.61
N LEU A 70 -0.92 4.31 11.34
CA LEU A 70 -1.99 4.34 10.35
C LEU A 70 -3.06 5.38 10.72
N ARG A 71 -3.44 5.49 12.00
CA ARG A 71 -4.38 6.52 12.46
C ARG A 71 -3.88 7.94 12.24
N GLN A 72 -2.58 8.20 12.43
CA GLN A 72 -2.00 9.50 12.13
C GLN A 72 -2.06 9.84 10.64
N VAL A 73 -1.74 8.86 9.78
CA VAL A 73 -1.85 9.02 8.33
C VAL A 73 -3.30 9.32 7.93
N LEU A 74 -4.26 8.56 8.45
CA LEU A 74 -5.68 8.76 8.18
C LEU A 74 -6.20 10.11 8.69
N GLY A 75 -5.74 10.57 9.86
CA GLY A 75 -6.09 11.88 10.40
C GLY A 75 -5.51 13.07 9.61
N GLY A 76 -4.43 12.85 8.85
CA GLY A 76 -3.84 13.85 7.97
C GLY A 76 -4.35 13.84 6.53
N ALA A 77 -5.08 12.80 6.13
CA ALA A 77 -5.63 12.65 4.79
C ALA A 77 -6.99 13.34 4.64
N ALA A 78 -7.27 13.89 3.45
CA ALA A 78 -8.57 14.50 3.18
C ALA A 78 -9.65 13.40 3.05
N PRO A 79 -10.88 13.62 3.56
CA PRO A 79 -11.96 12.64 3.49
C PRO A 79 -12.28 12.19 2.06
N ASP A 80 -12.25 13.10 1.08
CA ASP A 80 -12.52 12.80 -0.33
C ASP A 80 -11.44 11.91 -0.94
N ASP A 81 -10.16 12.13 -0.59
CA ASP A 81 -9.06 11.30 -1.07
C ASP A 81 -9.12 9.90 -0.43
N LEU A 82 -9.56 9.80 0.84
CA LEU A 82 -9.81 8.52 1.51
C LEU A 82 -10.97 7.74 0.89
N LEU A 83 -12.04 8.42 0.45
CA LEU A 83 -13.13 7.78 -0.29
C LEU A 83 -12.65 7.15 -1.59
N VAL A 84 -11.86 7.88 -2.36
CA VAL A 84 -11.28 7.39 -3.63
C VAL A 84 -10.31 6.24 -3.40
N VAL A 85 -9.48 6.32 -2.35
CA VAL A 85 -8.59 5.22 -1.97
C VAL A 85 -9.39 4.00 -1.53
N LEU A 86 -10.43 4.16 -0.71
CA LEU A 86 -11.29 3.06 -0.30
C LEU A 86 -12.00 2.40 -1.48
N ALA A 87 -12.51 3.17 -2.43
CA ALA A 87 -13.18 2.66 -3.63
C ALA A 87 -12.25 1.82 -4.53
N THR A 88 -10.93 2.02 -4.44
CA THR A 88 -9.95 1.45 -5.39
C THR A 88 -8.86 0.59 -4.74
N ALA A 89 -8.83 0.49 -3.41
CA ALA A 89 -7.87 -0.30 -2.65
C ALA A 89 -8.28 -1.77 -2.58
N GLY A 90 -7.31 -2.66 -2.36
CA GLY A 90 -7.59 -4.07 -2.08
C GLY A 90 -8.26 -4.29 -0.71
N ASP A 91 -9.00 -5.39 -0.57
CA ASP A 91 -9.78 -5.74 0.63
C ASP A 91 -8.99 -5.66 1.95
N ALA A 92 -7.69 -5.94 1.92
CA ALA A 92 -6.82 -5.89 3.09
C ALA A 92 -6.64 -4.45 3.60
N LEU A 93 -6.33 -3.53 2.69
CA LEU A 93 -6.16 -2.11 3.01
C LEU A 93 -7.50 -1.47 3.39
N GLN A 94 -8.59 -1.79 2.66
CA GLN A 94 -9.92 -1.30 2.99
C GLN A 94 -10.33 -1.66 4.43
N ARG A 95 -10.20 -2.93 4.82
CA ARG A 95 -10.54 -3.38 6.17
C ARG A 95 -9.70 -2.68 7.24
N ARG A 96 -8.40 -2.50 6.98
CA ARG A 96 -7.49 -1.85 7.92
C ARG A 96 -7.82 -0.37 8.12
N ILE A 97 -8.16 0.34 7.04
CA ILE A 97 -8.63 1.73 7.09
C ILE A 97 -9.92 1.82 7.92
N LEU A 98 -10.94 1.01 7.57
CA LEU A 98 -12.23 1.04 8.24
C LEU A 98 -12.15 0.70 9.74
N ARG A 99 -11.28 -0.24 10.13
CA ARG A 99 -11.06 -0.62 11.55
C ARG A 99 -10.44 0.51 12.38
N ASN A 100 -9.68 1.40 11.76
CA ASN A 100 -8.95 2.47 12.44
C ASN A 100 -9.71 3.81 12.49
N LEU A 101 -10.91 3.86 11.90
CA LEU A 101 -11.79 5.04 11.91
C LEU A 101 -12.88 4.92 12.98
N SER A 102 -13.46 6.06 13.38
CA SER A 102 -14.61 6.06 14.28
C SER A 102 -15.87 5.53 13.57
N PRO A 103 -16.87 5.00 14.30
CA PRO A 103 -18.14 4.55 13.74
C PRO A 103 -18.82 5.61 12.86
N ASP A 104 -18.82 6.88 13.30
CA ASP A 104 -19.41 8.00 12.55
C ASP A 104 -18.68 8.24 11.22
N SER A 105 -17.34 8.18 11.22
CA SER A 105 -16.54 8.35 9.99
C SER A 105 -16.74 7.17 9.04
N VAL A 106 -16.87 5.95 9.55
CA VAL A 106 -17.17 4.76 8.74
C VAL A 106 -18.58 4.86 8.13
N GLY A 107 -19.56 5.31 8.91
CA GLY A 107 -20.93 5.53 8.44
C GLY A 107 -20.98 6.56 7.31
N TRP A 108 -20.30 7.70 7.50
CA TRP A 108 -20.17 8.72 6.46
C TRP A 108 -19.49 8.18 5.20
N LEU A 109 -18.38 7.44 5.34
CA LEU A 109 -17.67 6.88 4.19
C LEU A 109 -18.51 5.89 3.40
N ARG A 110 -19.21 4.98 4.09
CA ARG A 110 -20.10 3.99 3.45
C ARG A 110 -21.25 4.66 2.70
N ALA A 111 -21.87 5.67 3.30
CA ALA A 111 -22.95 6.42 2.66
C ALA A 111 -22.49 7.11 1.37
N ASN A 112 -21.28 7.69 1.37
CA ASN A 112 -20.74 8.37 0.19
C ASN A 112 -20.20 7.40 -0.88
N LEU A 113 -19.68 6.23 -0.48
CA LEU A 113 -19.23 5.20 -1.42
C LEU A 113 -20.36 4.67 -2.32
N VAL A 114 -21.60 4.59 -1.81
CA VAL A 114 -22.77 4.16 -2.59
C VAL A 114 -23.09 5.14 -3.73
N HIS A 115 -22.68 6.41 -3.60
CA HIS A 115 -22.89 7.45 -4.61
C HIS A 115 -21.70 7.60 -5.57
N MET A 116 -20.65 6.80 -5.42
CA MET A 116 -19.50 6.80 -6.33
C MET A 116 -19.75 5.85 -7.50
N ASP A 117 -20.36 6.37 -8.56
CA ASP A 117 -20.68 5.58 -9.77
C ASP A 117 -19.42 5.22 -10.59
N HIS A 118 -18.41 6.10 -10.63
CA HIS A 118 -17.17 5.83 -11.34
C HIS A 118 -16.00 6.68 -10.81
N VAL A 119 -14.85 6.04 -10.62
CA VAL A 119 -13.58 6.70 -10.29
C VAL A 119 -12.67 6.54 -11.49
N THR A 120 -12.20 7.65 -12.05
CA THR A 120 -11.23 7.59 -13.15
C THR A 120 -9.85 7.19 -12.62
N ASP A 121 -9.03 6.55 -13.48
CA ASP A 121 -7.64 6.21 -13.13
C ASP A 121 -6.85 7.44 -12.66
N HIS A 122 -7.10 8.60 -13.26
CA HIS A 122 -6.46 9.86 -12.88
C HIS A 122 -6.86 10.34 -11.48
N GLU A 123 -8.15 10.25 -11.11
CA GLU A 123 -8.61 10.59 -9.75
C GLU A 123 -8.05 9.63 -8.72
N ARG A 124 -8.04 8.33 -9.04
CA ARG A 124 -7.40 7.30 -8.22
C ARG A 124 -5.95 7.64 -7.94
N ASP A 125 -5.17 7.89 -9.00
CA ASP A 125 -3.73 8.09 -8.87
C ASP A 125 -3.42 9.41 -8.13
N GLN A 126 -4.23 10.46 -8.33
CA GLN A 126 -4.12 11.70 -7.56
C GLN A 126 -4.44 11.51 -6.07
N ALA A 127 -5.52 10.81 -5.74
CA ALA A 127 -5.88 10.55 -4.35
C ALA A 127 -4.80 9.69 -3.66
N ARG A 128 -4.34 8.63 -4.32
CA ARG A 128 -3.24 7.78 -3.85
C ARG A 128 -1.97 8.60 -3.60
N ALA A 129 -1.58 9.47 -4.53
CA ALA A 129 -0.40 10.32 -4.38
C ALA A 129 -0.52 11.31 -3.22
N LYS A 130 -1.70 11.88 -2.97
CA LYS A 130 -1.92 12.80 -1.83
C LYS A 130 -1.83 12.06 -0.50
N VAL A 131 -2.42 10.87 -0.38
CA VAL A 131 -2.33 10.05 0.84
C VAL A 131 -0.89 9.61 1.09
N LEU A 132 -0.17 9.16 0.05
CA LEU A 132 1.26 8.85 0.14
C LEU A 132 2.09 10.05 0.55
N LYS A 133 1.77 11.25 0.05
CA LYS A 133 2.48 12.48 0.43
C LYS A 133 2.32 12.79 1.92
N VAL A 134 1.15 12.54 2.50
CA VAL A 134 0.93 12.67 3.95
C VAL A 134 1.77 11.66 4.71
N ALA A 135 1.71 10.38 4.32
CA ALA A 135 2.47 9.32 4.96
C ALA A 135 3.98 9.56 4.89
N ASN A 136 4.51 9.91 3.71
CA ASN A 136 5.93 10.23 3.51
C ASN A 136 6.38 11.47 4.28
N LYS A 137 5.49 12.46 4.50
CA LYS A 137 5.79 13.61 5.34
C LYS A 137 5.94 13.21 6.81
N LEU A 138 5.03 12.37 7.31
CA LEU A 138 5.08 11.87 8.69
C LEU A 138 6.29 10.96 8.90
N LEU A 139 6.63 10.14 7.91
CA LEU A 139 7.77 9.24 7.96
C LEU A 139 9.09 10.02 7.93
N ALA A 140 9.18 11.06 7.08
CA ALA A 140 10.33 11.96 7.06
C ALA A 140 10.48 12.79 8.36
N ALA A 141 9.40 13.01 9.11
CA ALA A 141 9.41 13.64 10.43
C ALA A 141 9.76 12.66 11.56
N GLY A 142 9.80 11.36 11.28
CA GLY A 142 10.00 10.30 12.29
C GLY A 142 8.78 10.10 13.20
N GLU A 143 7.60 10.60 12.78
CA GLU A 143 6.35 10.45 13.53
C GLU A 143 5.73 9.06 13.34
N ILE A 144 6.01 8.41 12.20
CA ILE A 144 5.60 7.04 11.90
C ILE A 144 6.81 6.17 11.53
N GLY A 145 6.74 4.88 11.85
CA GLY A 145 7.73 3.88 11.50
C GLY A 145 7.64 3.41 10.04
N LEU A 146 8.69 2.73 9.59
CA LEU A 146 8.64 1.97 8.33
C LEU A 146 7.65 0.80 8.47
N PRO A 147 6.89 0.48 7.42
CA PRO A 147 6.00 -0.67 7.42
C PRO A 147 6.79 -1.96 7.66
N GLU A 148 6.32 -2.78 8.59
CA GLU A 148 6.89 -4.10 8.82
C GLU A 148 6.50 -5.00 7.63
N ALA A 149 7.49 -5.58 6.95
CA ALA A 149 7.29 -6.41 5.76
C ALA A 149 6.36 -7.61 6.01
N ASP A 150 6.21 -8.04 7.26
CA ASP A 150 5.37 -9.15 7.68
C ASP A 150 3.89 -8.76 7.91
N ALA A 151 3.54 -7.47 7.92
CA ALA A 151 2.19 -7.00 8.20
C ALA A 151 1.29 -6.83 6.96
N ILE A 152 1.83 -7.06 5.75
CA ILE A 152 1.07 -7.03 4.50
C ILE A 152 0.19 -8.29 4.43
N GLY A 153 -1.09 -8.15 4.71
CA GLY A 153 -2.09 -9.19 4.43
C GLY A 153 -2.15 -10.35 5.43
N GLN A 154 -1.47 -10.30 6.57
CA GLN A 154 -1.74 -11.26 7.63
C GLN A 154 -3.09 -10.92 8.28
N ALA A 155 -4.10 -11.73 7.94
CA ALA A 155 -5.26 -11.92 8.82
C ALA A 155 -4.72 -12.15 10.24
N ALA A 156 -5.39 -11.57 11.24
CA ALA A 156 -4.92 -11.73 12.60
C ALA A 156 -4.84 -13.24 12.89
N PRO A 157 -3.85 -13.71 13.68
CA PRO A 157 -3.73 -15.12 13.96
C PRO A 157 -5.10 -15.65 14.44
N PRO A 158 -5.52 -16.86 14.04
CA PRO A 158 -6.89 -17.34 14.22
C PRO A 158 -7.43 -17.19 15.66
N ASP A 159 -6.54 -17.18 16.65
CA ASP A 159 -6.88 -17.01 18.06
C ASP A 159 -7.23 -15.57 18.45
N GLU A 160 -6.63 -14.56 17.81
CA GLU A 160 -6.96 -13.14 18.01
C GLU A 160 -8.30 -12.78 17.36
N GLU A 161 -8.58 -13.30 16.15
CA GLU A 161 -9.88 -13.12 15.50
C GLU A 161 -11.01 -13.76 16.32
N ARG A 162 -10.77 -14.97 16.84
CA ARG A 162 -11.71 -15.65 17.75
C ARG A 162 -11.97 -14.85 19.01
N LYS A 163 -10.93 -14.28 19.62
CA LYS A 163 -11.05 -13.47 20.83
C LYS A 163 -11.87 -12.22 20.58
N GLN A 164 -11.57 -11.48 19.51
CA GLN A 164 -12.31 -10.27 19.12
C GLN A 164 -13.77 -10.57 18.80
N MET A 165 -14.03 -11.65 18.05
CA MET A 165 -15.40 -12.07 17.75
C MET A 165 -16.17 -12.46 19.02
N ARG A 166 -15.52 -13.15 19.96
CA ARG A 166 -16.13 -13.49 21.25
C ARG A 166 -16.49 -12.24 22.06
N GLU A 167 -15.58 -11.28 22.16
CA GLU A 167 -15.81 -10.02 22.88
C GLU A 167 -17.00 -9.26 22.28
N LEU A 168 -17.03 -9.13 20.95
CA LEU A 168 -18.14 -8.52 20.23
C LEU A 168 -19.48 -9.19 20.53
N LEU A 169 -19.55 -10.52 20.42
CA LEU A 169 -20.80 -11.27 20.66
C LEU A 169 -21.28 -11.13 22.12
N VAL A 170 -20.37 -11.09 23.09
CA VAL A 170 -20.71 -10.87 24.50
C VAL A 170 -21.25 -9.45 24.72
N ASP A 171 -20.65 -8.45 24.09
CA ASP A 171 -21.10 -7.07 24.23
C ASP A 171 -22.48 -6.85 23.58
N LEU A 172 -22.77 -7.49 22.44
CA LEU A 172 -24.11 -7.47 21.83
C LEU A 172 -25.18 -8.02 22.78
N VAL A 173 -24.91 -9.16 23.43
CA VAL A 173 -25.84 -9.73 24.42
C VAL A 173 -26.01 -8.80 25.61
N ARG A 174 -24.92 -8.20 26.11
CA ARG A 174 -24.97 -7.25 27.24
C ARG A 174 -25.80 -6.00 26.90
N ILE A 175 -25.65 -5.46 25.69
CA ILE A 175 -26.46 -4.32 25.22
C ILE A 175 -27.93 -4.69 25.17
N ALA A 176 -28.25 -5.87 24.63
CA ALA A 176 -29.62 -6.38 24.59
C ALA A 176 -30.23 -6.56 26.00
N GLU A 177 -29.45 -7.04 26.97
CA GLU A 177 -29.87 -7.19 28.37
C GLU A 177 -30.14 -5.84 29.05
N GLN A 178 -29.30 -4.84 28.79
CA GLN A 178 -29.38 -3.53 29.46
C GLN A 178 -30.40 -2.59 28.84
N SER A 179 -30.60 -2.66 27.54
CA SER A 179 -31.34 -1.67 26.76
C SER A 179 -32.46 -2.26 25.90
N GLY A 180 -32.63 -3.59 25.92
CA GLY A 180 -33.62 -4.29 25.10
C GLY A 180 -33.15 -4.55 23.67
N ALA A 181 -33.90 -5.38 22.96
CA ALA A 181 -33.58 -5.78 21.58
C ALA A 181 -33.57 -4.60 20.61
N GLU A 182 -34.40 -3.58 20.84
CA GLU A 182 -34.51 -2.38 19.99
C GLU A 182 -33.19 -1.60 19.89
N ALA A 183 -32.37 -1.63 20.94
CA ALA A 183 -31.04 -0.98 20.95
C ALA A 183 -30.03 -1.64 19.98
N LEU A 184 -30.34 -2.82 19.46
CA LEU A 184 -29.50 -3.53 18.49
C LEU A 184 -29.77 -3.12 17.04
N THR A 185 -30.80 -2.31 16.77
CA THR A 185 -31.20 -1.94 15.41
C THR A 185 -30.10 -1.19 14.67
N GLU A 186 -29.48 -0.19 15.31
CA GLU A 186 -28.36 0.57 14.75
C GLU A 186 -27.12 -0.31 14.53
N LEU A 187 -26.94 -1.34 15.36
CA LEU A 187 -25.87 -2.33 15.23
C LEU A 187 -26.14 -3.32 14.09
N ALA A 188 -27.41 -3.65 13.82
CA ALA A 188 -27.80 -4.49 12.69
C ALA A 188 -27.50 -3.81 11.35
N GLU A 189 -27.79 -2.51 11.23
CA GLU A 189 -27.55 -1.74 10.00
C GLU A 189 -26.07 -1.45 9.74
N SER A 190 -25.27 -1.35 10.81
CA SER A 190 -23.83 -1.07 10.72
C SER A 190 -22.96 -2.34 10.67
N ALA A 191 -23.51 -3.50 11.04
CA ALA A 191 -22.83 -4.79 10.96
C ALA A 191 -22.45 -5.09 9.49
N GLY A 192 -21.15 -5.17 9.22
CA GLY A 192 -20.64 -5.59 7.91
C GLY A 192 -20.80 -7.09 7.63
N GLU A 193 -21.37 -7.84 8.59
CA GLU A 193 -21.51 -9.29 8.56
C GLU A 193 -22.97 -9.66 8.23
N PRO A 194 -23.25 -10.28 7.07
CA PRO A 194 -24.62 -10.53 6.60
C PRO A 194 -25.46 -11.36 7.58
N LEU A 195 -24.81 -12.34 8.23
CA LEU A 195 -25.46 -13.23 9.19
C LEU A 195 -25.84 -12.49 10.49
N LEU A 196 -25.01 -11.56 10.96
CA LEU A 196 -25.30 -10.73 12.13
C LEU A 196 -26.39 -9.71 11.82
N GLN A 197 -26.33 -9.04 10.68
CA GLN A 197 -27.35 -8.09 10.23
C GLN A 197 -28.74 -8.75 10.19
N GLN A 198 -28.87 -9.89 9.52
CA GLN A 198 -30.16 -10.60 9.46
C GLN A 198 -30.59 -11.13 10.83
N GLY A 199 -29.66 -11.68 11.62
CA GLY A 199 -29.97 -12.20 12.95
C GLY A 199 -30.48 -11.12 13.91
N LEU A 200 -29.81 -9.97 13.96
CA LEU A 200 -30.20 -8.86 14.82
C LEU A 200 -31.54 -8.26 14.38
N ALA A 201 -31.78 -8.10 13.07
CA ALA A 201 -33.08 -7.63 12.56
C ALA A 201 -34.24 -8.56 12.99
N ARG A 202 -34.05 -9.88 12.90
CA ARG A 202 -35.06 -10.86 13.35
C ARG A 202 -35.29 -10.86 14.86
N VAL A 203 -34.24 -10.59 15.64
CA VAL A 203 -34.36 -10.42 17.10
C VAL A 203 -35.18 -9.18 17.43
N VAL A 204 -34.97 -8.05 16.73
CA VAL A 204 -35.77 -6.83 16.88
C VAL A 204 -37.24 -7.07 16.50
N GLU A 205 -37.49 -7.86 15.45
CA GLU A 205 -38.85 -8.25 15.03
C GLU A 205 -39.56 -9.19 16.03
N GLY A 206 -38.88 -9.66 17.08
CA GLY A 206 -39.45 -10.56 18.08
C GLY A 206 -39.62 -12.01 17.61
N THR A 207 -38.82 -12.43 16.63
CA THR A 207 -38.82 -13.81 16.14
C THR A 207 -38.44 -14.76 17.28
N ASP A 208 -39.18 -15.85 17.44
CA ASP A 208 -38.86 -16.85 18.46
C ASP A 208 -37.52 -17.55 18.17
N ALA A 209 -36.90 -18.07 19.23
CA ALA A 209 -35.54 -18.61 19.15
C ALA A 209 -35.40 -19.82 18.21
N ASP A 210 -36.43 -20.66 18.09
CA ASP A 210 -36.38 -21.86 17.25
C ASP A 210 -36.50 -21.49 15.77
N THR A 211 -37.42 -20.57 15.44
CA THR A 211 -37.55 -20.01 14.10
C THR A 211 -36.30 -19.25 13.69
N LEU A 212 -35.77 -18.38 14.57
CA LEU A 212 -34.52 -17.63 14.33
C LEU A 212 -33.36 -18.58 14.02
N LYS A 213 -33.21 -19.65 14.82
CA LYS A 213 -32.15 -20.64 14.62
C LYS A 213 -32.28 -21.36 13.27
N ALA A 214 -33.50 -21.72 12.87
CA ALA A 214 -33.75 -22.37 11.59
C ALA A 214 -33.40 -21.43 10.41
N GLU A 215 -33.83 -20.17 10.47
CA GLU A 215 -33.55 -19.15 9.47
C GLU A 215 -32.05 -18.85 9.35
N LEU A 216 -31.36 -18.63 10.49
CA LEU A 216 -29.91 -18.40 10.49
C LEU A 216 -29.14 -19.60 9.96
N THR A 217 -29.60 -20.83 10.23
CA THR A 217 -28.97 -22.04 9.68
C THR A 217 -29.15 -22.12 8.16
N ALA A 218 -30.34 -21.79 7.65
CA ALA A 218 -30.61 -21.76 6.22
C ALA A 218 -29.79 -20.66 5.53
N HIS A 219 -29.75 -19.46 6.12
CA HIS A 219 -28.99 -18.34 5.57
C HIS A 219 -27.48 -18.62 5.58
N ARG A 220 -26.94 -19.21 6.65
CA ARG A 220 -25.54 -19.65 6.70
C ARG A 220 -25.20 -20.60 5.54
N LYS A 221 -26.03 -21.62 5.31
CA LYS A 221 -25.81 -22.58 4.21
C LYS A 221 -25.82 -21.90 2.85
N GLU A 222 -26.73 -20.96 2.65
CA GLU A 222 -26.80 -20.17 1.43
C GLU A 222 -25.55 -19.32 1.22
N LEU A 223 -25.07 -18.63 2.27
CA LEU A 223 -23.83 -17.86 2.23
C LEU A 223 -22.61 -18.75 1.95
N GLU A 224 -22.50 -19.90 2.61
CA GLU A 224 -21.44 -20.90 2.36
C GLU A 224 -21.46 -21.36 0.90
N HIS A 225 -22.63 -21.66 0.35
CA HIS A 225 -22.78 -22.06 -1.04
C HIS A 225 -22.34 -20.96 -2.02
N ARG A 226 -22.79 -19.71 -1.81
CA ARG A 226 -22.38 -18.56 -2.64
C ARG A 226 -20.88 -18.30 -2.56
N TYR A 227 -20.32 -18.37 -1.35
CA TYR A 227 -18.89 -18.16 -1.14
C TYR A 227 -18.05 -19.24 -1.82
N ALA A 228 -18.44 -20.51 -1.68
CA ALA A 228 -17.79 -21.62 -2.38
C ALA A 228 -17.80 -21.41 -3.90
N LYS A 229 -18.95 -21.05 -4.47
CA LYS A 229 -19.10 -20.76 -5.90
C LYS A 229 -18.22 -19.59 -6.35
N ARG A 230 -18.11 -18.54 -5.54
CA ARG A 230 -17.21 -17.41 -5.80
C ARG A 230 -15.75 -17.84 -5.81
N LEU A 231 -15.33 -18.69 -4.87
CA LEU A 231 -13.96 -19.24 -4.84
C LEU A 231 -13.68 -20.10 -6.07
N GLU A 232 -14.64 -20.91 -6.52
CA GLU A 232 -14.53 -21.69 -7.76
C GLU A 232 -14.33 -20.77 -8.97
N TRP A 233 -15.13 -19.72 -9.11
CA TRP A 233 -14.96 -18.75 -10.20
C TRP A 233 -13.61 -18.03 -10.16
N MET A 234 -13.12 -17.66 -8.96
CA MET A 234 -11.79 -17.07 -8.81
C MET A 234 -10.69 -18.05 -9.22
N ALA A 235 -10.81 -19.32 -8.82
CA ALA A 235 -9.86 -20.36 -9.22
C ALA A 235 -9.87 -20.59 -10.74
N GLU A 236 -11.05 -20.65 -11.36
CA GLU A 236 -11.21 -20.76 -12.80
C GLU A 236 -10.60 -19.57 -13.56
N ALA A 237 -10.77 -18.34 -13.05
CA ALA A 237 -10.17 -17.14 -13.63
C ALA A 237 -8.63 -17.19 -13.57
N LEU A 238 -8.05 -17.62 -12.44
CA LEU A 238 -6.61 -17.79 -12.30
C LEU A 238 -6.06 -18.87 -13.25
N LEU A 239 -6.80 -19.96 -13.44
CA LEU A 239 -6.45 -21.01 -14.40
C LEU A 239 -6.53 -20.52 -15.86
N ALA A 240 -7.54 -19.71 -16.19
CA ALA A 240 -7.70 -19.10 -17.50
C ALA A 240 -6.51 -18.17 -17.85
N ILE A 241 -6.10 -17.33 -16.90
CA ILE A 241 -4.89 -16.49 -17.01
C ILE A 241 -3.67 -17.36 -17.27
N GLY A 242 -3.48 -18.43 -16.48
CA GLY A 242 -2.34 -19.34 -16.64
C GLY A 242 -2.31 -20.08 -17.99
N ARG A 243 -3.46 -20.23 -18.65
CA ARG A 243 -3.59 -20.85 -19.98
C ARG A 243 -3.50 -19.85 -21.14
N GLY A 244 -3.45 -18.55 -20.85
CA GLY A 244 -3.54 -17.51 -21.88
C GLY A 244 -4.91 -17.45 -22.56
N GLU A 245 -5.97 -17.88 -21.88
CA GLU A 245 -7.34 -17.79 -22.36
C GLU A 245 -7.76 -16.30 -22.43
N SER A 246 -8.46 -15.92 -23.52
CA SER A 246 -8.98 -14.56 -23.65
C SER A 246 -10.17 -14.32 -22.72
N ALA A 247 -10.41 -13.08 -22.32
CA ALA A 247 -11.53 -12.72 -21.46
C ALA A 247 -12.90 -13.14 -22.06
N GLU A 248 -13.08 -12.99 -23.37
CA GLU A 248 -14.30 -13.40 -24.07
C GLU A 248 -14.52 -14.92 -24.04
N ALA A 249 -13.43 -15.70 -24.19
CA ALA A 249 -13.50 -17.16 -24.13
C ALA A 249 -13.82 -17.65 -22.70
N PHE A 250 -13.21 -17.01 -21.70
CA PHE A 250 -13.50 -17.28 -20.29
C PHE A 250 -14.97 -16.97 -19.93
N ASP A 251 -15.46 -15.80 -20.32
CA ASP A 251 -16.84 -15.36 -20.04
C ASP A 251 -17.86 -16.32 -20.65
N ALA A 252 -17.70 -16.67 -21.93
CA ALA A 252 -18.58 -17.60 -22.63
C ALA A 252 -18.60 -19.02 -22.01
N ARG A 253 -17.50 -19.44 -21.37
CA ARG A 253 -17.36 -20.77 -20.76
C ARG A 253 -17.91 -20.82 -19.34
N VAL A 254 -17.62 -19.81 -18.52
CA VAL A 254 -17.93 -19.81 -17.08
C VAL A 254 -19.28 -19.16 -16.78
N PHE A 255 -19.71 -18.21 -17.62
CA PHE A 255 -20.99 -17.51 -17.51
C PHE A 255 -21.81 -17.66 -18.80
N PRO A 256 -22.18 -18.90 -19.20
CA PRO A 256 -23.00 -19.09 -20.37
C PRO A 256 -24.33 -18.35 -20.20
N LYS A 257 -24.68 -17.51 -21.18
CA LYS A 257 -25.97 -16.83 -21.20
C LYS A 257 -27.06 -17.88 -21.35
N GLU A 258 -27.96 -17.96 -20.36
CA GLU A 258 -29.19 -18.76 -20.41
C GLU A 258 -30.18 -18.23 -21.45
#